data_AF-A0A8W8JXN5-F1
#
_entry.id   AF-A0A8W8JXN5-F1
#
_cell.length_a   1.000
_cell.length_b   1.000
_cell.length_c   1.000
_cell.angle_alpha   90.00
_cell.angle_beta   90.00
_cell.angle_gamma   90.00
#
_symmetry.space_group_name_H-M   'P 1'
#
loop_
_entity.id
_entity.type
_entity.pdbx_description
1 polymer ?
#
loop_
_entity_poly.entity_id
_entity_poly.type
_entity_poly.pdbx_seq_one_letter_code
_entity_poly.pdbx_strand_id
1 'polypeptide(L)'
;MRIITFVLFVAFSVMNLSKGSVLDNPYHRYCRTNLHGDQDCMLTVAYWFNFVDFRHWLDKLLDPVGDVSLNIHCFNGAYIYLPFPYRARHLKKLKVNNCLIRNYLSEWKAQKNYPDSLKDLEIVHSEIEVDLPTMEDVVSTLVTKETDCGQETLETLVMRNVTFKPVSIKPQTEQQTKSILDSFQTFLEKMKSVEYMCNYKQLHLLERSGVETLNKNFMDAQTERAYYPRLRTFILNSNNIVNFPVQFSNWREYFPTLREIDLSNNSVENFTFNIPIEKTMNFVPLLINLKNNKIRSVPLNIDKYLSLSPIILDLRENPIECDCNAKRLGNYLRAVRRRFPLYKQLTEFVCSSPTQVKDVKLIYINYEKCSQG
;
A
#
# COMPACT_ATOMS: atom_id res chain seq x y z
N MET A 1 28.71 15.99 54.27
CA MET A 1 29.01 17.02 53.25
C MET A 1 30.13 16.49 52.35
N ARG A 2 29.77 15.78 51.27
CA ARG A 2 30.69 15.34 50.20
C ARG A 2 29.88 15.38 48.91
N ILE A 3 30.24 16.32 48.03
CA ILE A 3 29.67 16.50 46.70
C ILE A 3 30.41 15.53 45.78
N ILE A 4 29.69 14.59 45.17
CA ILE A 4 30.20 13.69 44.14
C ILE A 4 29.82 14.30 42.80
N THR A 5 30.83 14.81 42.09
CA THR A 5 30.71 15.34 40.73
C THR A 5 30.65 14.17 39.75
N PHE A 6 29.47 13.90 39.19
CA PHE A 6 29.31 13.00 38.05
C PHE A 6 29.61 13.77 36.76
N VAL A 7 30.72 13.41 36.10
CA VAL A 7 31.02 13.86 34.73
C VAL A 7 30.19 13.01 33.77
N LEU A 8 29.16 13.62 33.19
CA LEU A 8 28.34 13.03 32.12
C LEU A 8 28.99 13.36 30.77
N PHE A 9 29.59 12.36 30.13
CA PHE A 9 29.94 12.41 28.71
C PHE A 9 28.65 12.31 27.88
N VAL A 10 28.18 13.44 27.36
CA VAL A 10 27.15 13.48 26.32
C VAL A 10 27.87 13.42 24.97
N ALA A 11 27.82 12.25 24.32
CA ALA A 11 28.20 12.12 22.92
C ALA A 11 27.12 12.79 22.06
N PHE A 12 27.39 13.99 21.57
CA PHE A 12 26.59 14.62 20.53
C PHE A 12 26.83 13.91 19.19
N SER A 13 25.87 13.09 18.77
CA SER A 13 25.75 12.70 17.37
C SER A 13 25.40 13.95 16.56
N VAL A 14 26.35 14.45 15.78
CA VAL A 14 26.14 15.59 14.87
C VAL A 14 25.17 15.15 13.77
N MET A 15 23.89 15.47 13.92
CA MET A 15 22.92 15.41 12.84
C MET A 15 23.23 16.52 11.84
N ASN A 16 23.78 16.17 10.67
CA ASN A 16 24.00 17.11 9.58
C ASN A 16 22.65 17.51 8.97
N LEU A 17 22.17 18.69 9.34
CA LEU A 17 20.99 19.35 8.76
C LEU A 17 21.35 19.89 7.38
N SER A 18 20.63 19.44 6.33
CA SER A 18 20.80 19.99 4.99
C SER A 18 19.97 21.28 4.79
N LYS A 19 20.62 22.32 4.26
CA LYS A 19 20.00 23.59 3.81
C LYS A 19 20.27 23.79 2.30
N GLY A 20 19.22 24.01 1.52
CA GLY A 20 19.21 24.78 0.26
C GLY A 20 19.78 24.15 -1.02
N SER A 21 19.38 24.69 -2.17
CA SER A 21 20.00 24.51 -3.49
C SER A 21 21.40 25.07 -3.39
N VAL A 22 22.40 24.23 -3.65
CA VAL A 22 23.78 24.66 -3.62
C VAL A 22 24.45 24.16 -4.89
N LEU A 23 24.94 25.12 -5.69
CA LEU A 23 25.64 24.94 -6.96
C LEU A 23 26.94 24.12 -6.86
N ASP A 24 27.41 23.78 -5.66
CA ASP A 24 28.62 22.98 -5.43
C ASP A 24 28.32 21.70 -4.65
N ASN A 25 28.14 20.62 -5.42
CA ASN A 25 28.36 19.20 -5.08
C ASN A 25 28.08 18.74 -3.61
N PRO A 26 26.88 19.00 -3.02
CA PRO A 26 26.65 18.77 -1.58
C PRO A 26 26.35 17.30 -1.23
N TYR A 27 26.03 16.45 -2.20
CA TYR A 27 25.49 15.11 -1.93
C TYR A 27 26.53 14.09 -1.48
N HIS A 28 27.83 14.28 -1.76
CA HIS A 28 28.90 13.39 -1.28
C HIS A 28 28.95 13.25 0.25
N ARG A 29 28.46 14.24 0.99
CA ARG A 29 28.41 14.17 2.47
C ARG A 29 27.27 13.31 3.00
N TYR A 30 26.25 13.06 2.17
CA TYR A 30 25.05 12.31 2.53
C TYR A 30 25.01 10.92 1.88
N CYS A 31 25.84 10.70 0.87
CA CYS A 31 25.96 9.45 0.13
C CYS A 31 27.28 8.75 0.45
N ARG A 32 27.21 7.46 0.79
CA ARG A 32 28.37 6.60 0.95
C ARG A 32 28.53 5.74 -0.30
N THR A 33 29.75 5.70 -0.84
CA THR A 33 30.09 4.83 -1.96
C THR A 33 30.79 3.57 -1.45
N ASN A 34 30.35 2.39 -1.87
CA ASN A 34 31.03 1.13 -1.56
C ASN A 34 32.04 0.74 -2.66
N LEU A 35 32.73 -0.39 -2.48
CA LEU A 35 33.73 -0.90 -3.44
C LEU A 35 33.14 -1.30 -4.80
N HIS A 36 31.82 -1.50 -4.89
CA HIS A 36 31.09 -1.80 -6.12
C HIS A 36 30.57 -0.54 -6.83
N GLY A 37 30.82 0.65 -6.26
CA GLY A 37 30.32 1.92 -6.77
C GLY A 37 28.87 2.21 -6.39
N ASP A 38 28.23 1.37 -5.58
CA ASP A 38 26.86 1.59 -5.10
C ASP A 38 26.82 2.86 -4.24
N GLN A 39 25.73 3.63 -4.37
CA GLN A 39 25.52 4.87 -3.62
C GLN A 39 24.41 4.67 -2.61
N ASP A 40 24.73 4.72 -1.32
CA ASP A 40 23.75 4.70 -0.24
C ASP A 40 23.61 6.09 0.37
N CYS A 41 22.51 6.77 0.05
CA CYS A 41 22.25 8.16 0.39
C CYS A 41 21.19 8.27 1.48
N MET A 42 21.56 8.88 2.61
CA MET A 42 20.64 9.15 3.72
C MET A 42 20.58 10.65 4.00
N LEU A 43 19.41 11.25 3.78
CA LEU A 43 19.19 12.68 3.91
C LEU A 43 18.16 12.99 4.98
N THR A 44 18.53 13.92 5.85
CA THR A 44 17.59 14.59 6.74
C THR A 44 17.35 16.01 6.23
N VAL A 45 16.10 16.29 5.86
CA VAL A 45 15.69 17.51 5.18
C VAL A 45 15.00 18.44 6.17
N ALA A 46 15.62 19.58 6.44
CA ALA A 46 15.09 20.57 7.39
C ALA A 46 14.14 21.58 6.75
N TYR A 47 14.32 21.87 5.46
CA TYR A 47 13.55 22.88 4.75
C TYR A 47 13.03 22.33 3.43
N TRP A 48 13.95 21.98 2.53
CA TRP A 48 13.57 21.39 1.27
C TRP A 48 14.68 20.56 0.63
N PHE A 49 14.29 19.63 -0.25
CA PHE A 49 15.18 18.84 -1.10
C PHE A 49 14.64 18.75 -2.53
N ASN A 50 15.52 18.71 -3.53
CA ASN A 50 15.14 18.56 -4.93
C ASN A 50 15.74 17.30 -5.53
N PHE A 51 14.86 16.37 -5.92
CA PHE A 51 15.24 15.11 -6.54
C PHE A 51 15.91 15.30 -7.90
N VAL A 52 15.56 16.35 -8.64
CA VAL A 52 16.17 16.64 -9.94
C VAL A 52 17.62 17.07 -9.76
N ASP A 53 17.94 17.86 -8.75
CA ASP A 53 19.31 18.25 -8.44
C ASP A 53 20.15 17.03 -8.03
N PHE A 54 19.58 16.13 -7.22
CA PHE A 54 20.19 14.85 -6.88
C PHE A 54 20.46 13.97 -8.11
N ARG A 55 19.48 13.90 -9.03
CA ARG A 55 19.61 13.16 -10.29
C ARG A 55 20.74 13.73 -11.17
N HIS A 56 20.83 15.05 -11.31
CA HIS A 56 21.92 15.69 -12.04
C HIS A 56 23.29 15.48 -11.37
N TRP A 57 23.33 15.38 -10.04
CA TRP A 57 24.55 15.03 -9.33
C TRP A 57 25.00 13.59 -9.64
N LEU A 58 24.08 12.61 -9.64
CA LEU A 58 24.40 11.22 -10.01
C LEU A 58 24.97 11.12 -11.43
N ASP A 59 24.49 11.95 -12.35
CA ASP A 59 24.97 11.99 -13.73
C ASP A 59 26.40 12.52 -13.85
N LYS A 60 26.89 13.30 -12.87
CA LYS A 60 28.25 13.85 -12.82
C LYS A 60 29.28 12.93 -12.17
N LEU A 61 28.87 11.83 -11.54
CA LEU A 61 29.80 10.87 -10.94
C LEU A 61 30.60 10.14 -12.02
N LEU A 62 31.94 10.18 -11.87
CA LEU A 62 32.92 9.51 -12.74
C LEU A 62 33.07 8.02 -12.35
N ASP A 63 33.28 7.14 -13.34
CA ASP A 63 33.44 5.67 -13.21
C ASP A 63 32.24 4.95 -12.55
N PRO A 64 32.09 3.60 -12.61
CA PRO A 64 30.76 2.99 -12.67
C PRO A 64 29.97 3.25 -11.38
N VAL A 65 28.83 3.94 -11.55
CA VAL A 65 27.82 4.08 -10.51
C VAL A 65 27.08 2.75 -10.43
N GLY A 66 27.24 2.07 -9.29
CA GLY A 66 26.50 0.86 -8.96
C GLY A 66 25.04 1.16 -8.61
N ASP A 67 24.42 0.32 -7.79
CA ASP A 67 23.04 0.52 -7.36
C ASP A 67 22.90 1.73 -6.43
N VAL A 68 21.84 2.52 -6.63
CA VAL A 68 21.57 3.72 -5.84
C VAL A 68 20.39 3.49 -4.90
N SER A 69 20.59 3.79 -3.62
CA SER A 69 19.56 3.84 -2.58
C SER A 69 19.43 5.26 -2.05
N LEU A 70 18.21 5.80 -2.06
CA LEU A 70 17.91 7.15 -1.57
C LEU A 70 16.89 7.08 -0.44
N ASN A 71 17.30 7.49 0.76
CA ASN A 71 16.45 7.56 1.94
C ASN A 71 16.33 9.01 2.42
N ILE A 72 15.11 9.54 2.40
CA ILE A 72 14.78 10.92 2.72
C ILE A 72 13.86 10.94 3.94
N HIS A 73 14.29 11.64 4.98
CA HIS A 73 13.47 11.96 6.14
C HIS A 73 13.32 13.47 6.28
N CYS A 74 12.08 13.96 6.37
CA CYS A 74 11.79 15.38 6.51
C CYS A 74 11.44 15.73 7.96
N PHE A 75 11.97 16.86 8.45
CA PHE A 75 11.46 17.50 9.67
C PHE A 75 10.12 18.19 9.39
N ASN A 76 9.29 18.36 10.43
CA ASN A 76 7.92 18.85 10.31
C ASN A 76 7.80 20.10 9.44
N GLY A 77 7.10 19.95 8.31
CA GLY A 77 6.84 21.03 7.34
C GLY A 77 7.87 21.16 6.22
N ALA A 78 8.95 20.38 6.21
CA ALA A 78 9.89 20.34 5.11
C ALA A 78 9.26 19.66 3.88
N TYR A 79 9.59 20.17 2.70
CA TYR A 79 9.04 19.67 1.44
C TYR A 79 10.10 19.14 0.49
N ILE A 80 9.73 18.22 -0.38
CA ILE A 80 10.62 17.72 -1.42
C ILE A 80 10.00 17.90 -2.79
N TYR A 81 10.81 18.31 -3.76
CA TYR A 81 10.46 18.21 -5.16
C TYR A 81 10.79 16.79 -5.61
N LEU A 82 9.76 15.98 -5.86
CA LEU A 82 9.90 14.57 -6.23
C LEU A 82 8.91 14.23 -7.35
N PRO A 83 9.33 14.40 -8.62
CA PRO A 83 8.45 14.17 -9.75
C PRO A 83 8.29 12.67 -10.03
N PHE A 84 7.05 12.26 -10.30
CA PHE A 84 6.72 10.95 -10.83
C PHE A 84 7.22 10.84 -12.28
N PRO A 85 7.84 9.71 -12.70
CA PRO A 85 7.88 8.40 -12.03
C PRO A 85 9.16 8.13 -11.21
N TYR A 86 9.83 9.14 -10.65
CA TYR A 86 11.01 8.96 -9.77
C TYR A 86 12.23 8.32 -10.44
N ARG A 87 12.41 8.54 -11.75
CA ARG A 87 13.50 7.91 -12.50
C ARG A 87 14.81 8.67 -12.35
N ALA A 88 15.88 7.95 -12.04
CA ALA A 88 17.26 8.42 -11.98
C ALA A 88 18.24 7.28 -12.30
N ARG A 89 19.49 7.63 -12.64
CA ARG A 89 20.57 6.69 -12.97
C ARG A 89 20.77 5.67 -11.84
N HIS A 90 20.58 4.38 -12.18
CA HIS A 90 20.74 3.23 -11.27
C HIS A 90 19.93 3.27 -9.95
N LEU A 91 18.86 4.07 -9.86
CA LEU A 91 18.03 4.12 -8.65
C LEU A 91 17.28 2.81 -8.44
N LYS A 92 17.67 2.05 -7.40
CA LYS A 92 17.02 0.80 -7.00
C LYS A 92 16.08 0.95 -5.82
N LYS A 93 16.35 1.89 -4.90
CA LYS A 93 15.56 2.07 -3.69
C LYS A 93 15.27 3.54 -3.44
N LEU A 94 14.01 3.85 -3.14
CA LEU A 94 13.55 5.18 -2.76
C LEU A 94 12.67 5.07 -1.51
N LYS A 95 13.12 5.70 -0.42
CA LYS A 95 12.37 5.82 0.82
C LYS A 95 12.13 7.28 1.13
N VAL A 96 10.89 7.65 1.40
CA VAL A 96 10.47 9.01 1.75
C VAL A 96 9.61 8.93 3.00
N ASN A 97 9.97 9.71 4.02
CA ASN A 97 9.27 9.68 5.30
C ASN A 97 9.03 11.10 5.83
N ASN A 98 7.79 11.38 6.24
CA ASN A 98 7.37 12.61 6.90
C ASN A 98 7.50 13.86 6.04
N CYS A 99 7.37 13.75 4.71
CA CYS A 99 7.63 14.83 3.77
C CYS A 99 6.37 15.38 3.11
N LEU A 100 6.38 16.67 2.80
CA LEU A 100 5.46 17.26 1.83
C LEU A 100 6.05 17.14 0.42
N ILE A 101 5.50 16.29 -0.43
CA ILE A 101 5.93 16.08 -1.81
C ILE A 101 5.25 17.09 -2.73
N ARG A 102 6.06 17.86 -3.46
CA ARG A 102 5.61 18.88 -4.40
C ARG A 102 5.96 18.53 -5.83
N ASN A 103 5.21 19.12 -6.76
CA ASN A 103 5.40 18.98 -8.20
C ASN A 103 5.42 17.52 -8.64
N TYR A 104 4.56 16.71 -8.02
CA TYR A 104 4.46 15.28 -8.26
C TYR A 104 4.26 14.94 -9.73
N LEU A 105 3.42 15.72 -10.44
CA LEU A 105 3.13 15.48 -11.85
C LEU A 105 4.04 16.25 -12.81
N SER A 106 5.01 17.06 -12.36
CA SER A 106 5.67 18.03 -13.26
C SER A 106 6.45 17.42 -14.43
N GLU A 107 6.84 16.14 -14.37
CA GLU A 107 7.55 15.44 -15.44
C GLU A 107 6.66 14.50 -16.27
N TRP A 108 5.33 14.57 -16.16
CA TRP A 108 4.42 13.65 -16.85
C TRP A 108 4.55 13.66 -18.39
N LYS A 109 4.83 14.84 -18.98
CA LYS A 109 5.13 15.07 -20.41
C LYS A 109 6.62 14.97 -20.76
N ALA A 110 7.51 14.91 -19.76
CA ALA A 110 8.95 14.95 -19.99
C ALA A 110 9.45 13.63 -20.61
N GLN A 111 10.46 13.73 -21.48
CA GLN A 111 11.16 12.57 -22.02
C GLN A 111 11.82 11.77 -20.89
N LYS A 112 11.62 10.46 -20.88
CA LYS A 112 12.16 9.58 -19.84
C LYS A 112 13.58 9.15 -20.21
N ASN A 113 14.56 9.91 -19.72
CA ASN A 113 15.98 9.69 -20.04
C ASN A 113 16.63 8.54 -19.26
N TYR A 114 15.95 8.02 -18.24
CA TYR A 114 16.48 6.97 -17.36
C TYR A 114 15.59 5.73 -17.45
N PRO A 115 16.19 4.53 -17.35
CA PRO A 115 15.44 3.29 -17.39
C PRO A 115 14.58 3.10 -16.13
N ASP A 116 13.51 2.33 -16.28
CA ASP A 116 12.79 1.72 -15.18
C ASP A 116 13.73 0.76 -14.44
N SER A 117 14.04 1.07 -13.18
CA SER A 117 15.04 0.33 -12.41
C SER A 117 14.75 0.28 -10.91
N LEU A 118 13.71 0.98 -10.45
CA LEU A 118 13.34 1.07 -9.04
C LEU A 118 12.69 -0.24 -8.59
N LYS A 119 13.28 -0.87 -7.58
CA LYS A 119 12.83 -2.14 -7.01
C LYS A 119 12.05 -1.94 -5.72
N ASP A 120 12.49 -1.03 -4.86
CA ASP A 120 11.85 -0.77 -3.58
C ASP A 120 11.40 0.70 -3.50
N LEU A 121 10.08 0.90 -3.41
CA LEU A 121 9.50 2.22 -3.18
C LEU A 121 8.73 2.22 -1.86
N GLU A 122 9.11 3.13 -0.96
CA GLU A 122 8.45 3.35 0.32
C GLU A 122 8.18 4.84 0.52
N ILE A 123 6.92 5.23 0.61
CA ILE A 123 6.50 6.59 0.96
C ILE A 123 5.59 6.50 2.19
N VAL A 124 5.98 7.12 3.29
CA VAL A 124 5.30 6.95 4.59
C VAL A 124 5.08 8.29 5.28
N HIS A 125 3.91 8.47 5.91
CA HIS A 125 3.54 9.69 6.65
C HIS A 125 3.74 10.97 5.82
N SER A 126 3.41 10.95 4.54
CA SER A 126 3.76 12.03 3.61
C SER A 126 2.51 12.56 2.91
N GLU A 127 2.53 13.85 2.56
CA GLU A 127 1.46 14.49 1.79
C GLU A 127 1.97 14.72 0.37
N ILE A 128 1.16 14.46 -0.65
CA ILE A 128 1.49 14.72 -2.06
C ILE A 128 0.60 15.86 -2.57
N GLU A 129 1.21 17.00 -2.89
CA GLU A 129 0.51 18.12 -3.55
C GLU A 129 0.25 17.76 -5.02
N VAL A 130 -1.03 17.79 -5.40
CA VAL A 130 -1.49 17.57 -6.77
C VAL A 130 -2.08 18.86 -7.31
N ASP A 131 -1.42 19.44 -8.31
CA ASP A 131 -1.92 20.60 -9.04
C ASP A 131 -3.12 20.19 -9.90
N LEU A 132 -4.30 20.73 -9.58
CA LEU A 132 -5.56 20.34 -10.23
C LEU A 132 -5.59 20.61 -11.75
N PRO A 133 -5.13 21.77 -12.26
CA PRO A 133 -5.01 21.98 -13.70
C PRO A 133 -4.10 20.96 -14.39
N THR A 134 -2.95 20.63 -13.80
CA THR A 134 -2.06 19.58 -14.33
C THR A 134 -2.74 18.22 -14.31
N MET A 135 -3.51 17.91 -13.26
CA MET A 135 -4.27 16.67 -13.17
C MET A 135 -5.33 16.56 -14.26
N GLU A 136 -6.05 17.65 -14.56
CA GLU A 136 -7.04 17.72 -15.64
C GLU A 136 -6.38 17.49 -17.02
N ASP A 137 -5.19 18.07 -17.25
CA ASP A 137 -4.43 17.87 -18.48
C ASP A 137 -3.93 16.40 -18.61
N VAL A 138 -3.44 15.81 -17.53
CA VAL A 138 -3.06 14.38 -17.47
C VAL A 138 -4.25 13.48 -17.77
N VAL A 139 -5.41 13.79 -17.18
CA VAL A 139 -6.64 13.00 -17.36
C VAL A 139 -7.22 13.14 -18.77
N SER A 140 -7.11 14.33 -19.36
CA SER A 140 -7.66 14.62 -20.69
C SER A 140 -6.76 14.16 -21.84
N THR A 141 -5.48 13.93 -21.58
CA THR A 141 -4.48 13.54 -22.59
C THR A 141 -4.11 12.05 -22.50
N LEU A 142 -3.86 11.42 -23.64
CA LEU A 142 -3.27 10.07 -23.66
C LEU A 142 -1.84 10.12 -23.12
N VAL A 143 -1.61 9.46 -21.98
CA VAL A 143 -0.29 9.36 -21.35
C VAL A 143 0.51 8.18 -21.90
N THR A 144 1.84 8.34 -21.96
CA THR A 144 2.74 7.25 -22.33
C THR A 144 2.68 6.14 -21.28
N LYS A 145 2.96 4.90 -21.70
CA LYS A 145 3.05 3.75 -20.78
C LYS A 145 3.93 4.02 -19.57
N GLU A 146 5.05 4.69 -19.77
CA GLU A 146 6.01 5.00 -18.72
C GLU A 146 5.48 6.00 -17.69
N THR A 147 4.69 6.98 -18.12
CA THR A 147 4.03 7.95 -17.23
C THR A 147 2.78 7.36 -16.56
N ASP A 148 2.16 6.34 -17.14
CA ASP A 148 0.99 5.70 -16.54
C ASP A 148 1.37 4.59 -15.56
N CYS A 149 2.26 3.68 -15.98
CA CYS A 149 2.71 2.53 -15.19
C CYS A 149 3.79 2.89 -14.16
N GLY A 150 4.49 4.02 -14.34
CA GLY A 150 5.57 4.42 -13.46
C GLY A 150 6.78 3.49 -13.48
N GLN A 151 6.85 2.59 -12.49
CA GLN A 151 7.96 1.67 -12.23
C GLN A 151 7.44 0.23 -12.21
N GLU A 152 7.50 -0.44 -13.36
CA GLU A 152 7.12 -1.84 -13.54
C GLU A 152 8.17 -2.81 -12.94
N THR A 153 9.39 -2.33 -12.65
CA THR A 153 10.47 -3.14 -12.03
C THR A 153 10.34 -3.31 -10.52
N LEU A 154 9.34 -2.69 -9.88
CA LEU A 154 9.11 -2.77 -8.45
C LEU A 154 8.98 -4.22 -7.98
N GLU A 155 9.71 -4.54 -6.93
CA GLU A 155 9.60 -5.75 -6.12
C GLU A 155 8.73 -5.49 -4.88
N THR A 156 8.86 -4.29 -4.28
CA THR A 156 8.04 -3.83 -3.17
C THR A 156 7.52 -2.41 -3.39
N LEU A 157 6.23 -2.20 -3.07
CA LEU A 157 5.59 -0.88 -3.12
C LEU A 157 4.83 -0.63 -1.83
N VAL A 158 5.31 0.31 -1.02
CA VAL A 158 4.70 0.70 0.25
C VAL A 158 4.28 2.16 0.18
N MET A 159 2.99 2.43 0.29
CA MET A 159 2.49 3.78 0.59
C MET A 159 1.56 3.74 1.80
N ARG A 160 2.03 4.31 2.91
CA ARG A 160 1.37 4.22 4.22
C ARG A 160 1.17 5.60 4.82
N ASN A 161 -0.05 5.91 5.25
CA ASN A 161 -0.42 7.24 5.76
C ASN A 161 -0.01 8.32 4.75
N VAL A 162 -0.34 8.08 3.47
CA VAL A 162 -0.06 9.01 2.37
C VAL A 162 -1.36 9.66 1.92
N THR A 163 -1.40 10.98 1.92
CA THR A 163 -2.56 11.76 1.49
C THR A 163 -2.23 12.52 0.21
N PHE A 164 -3.22 12.65 -0.68
CA PHE A 164 -3.12 13.51 -1.85
C PHE A 164 -3.86 14.80 -1.56
N LYS A 165 -3.13 15.92 -1.55
CA LYS A 165 -3.65 17.25 -1.26
C LYS A 165 -3.84 18.00 -2.57
N PRO A 166 -5.09 18.18 -3.04
CA PRO A 166 -5.31 19.00 -4.21
C PRO A 166 -4.92 20.45 -3.89
N VAL A 167 -4.11 21.04 -4.76
CA VAL A 167 -3.75 22.45 -4.70
C VAL A 167 -4.27 23.14 -5.97
N SER A 168 -4.91 24.29 -5.79
CA SER A 168 -5.32 25.17 -6.87
C SER A 168 -4.72 26.54 -6.65
N ILE A 169 -4.00 27.04 -7.65
CA ILE A 169 -3.40 28.38 -7.62
C ILE A 169 -4.48 29.46 -7.79
N LYS A 170 -5.71 29.09 -8.19
CA LYS A 170 -6.84 30.01 -8.38
C LYS A 170 -8.07 29.57 -7.56
N PRO A 171 -8.84 30.51 -6.98
CA PRO A 171 -10.11 30.19 -6.33
C PRO A 171 -11.03 29.53 -7.35
N GLN A 172 -11.49 28.32 -7.04
CA GLN A 172 -12.32 27.54 -7.96
C GLN A 172 -13.78 27.92 -7.79
N THR A 173 -14.48 28.11 -8.91
CA THR A 173 -15.95 28.23 -8.92
C THR A 173 -16.57 26.83 -8.80
N GLU A 174 -17.78 26.71 -8.26
CA GLU A 174 -18.50 25.41 -8.15
C GLU A 174 -18.55 24.64 -9.49
N GLN A 175 -18.58 25.36 -10.60
CA GLN A 175 -18.60 24.81 -11.96
C GLN A 175 -17.29 24.13 -12.35
N GLN A 176 -16.15 24.60 -11.83
CA GLN A 176 -14.84 23.96 -12.04
C GLN A 176 -14.69 22.68 -11.21
N THR A 177 -15.22 22.65 -9.99
CA THR A 177 -15.26 21.43 -9.18
C THR A 177 -16.08 20.33 -9.86
N LYS A 178 -17.21 20.69 -10.49
CA LYS A 178 -18.01 19.75 -11.27
C LYS A 178 -17.27 19.26 -12.52
N SER A 179 -16.56 20.14 -13.23
CA SER A 179 -15.72 19.79 -14.38
C SER A 179 -14.65 18.75 -14.05
N ILE A 180 -14.03 18.86 -12.87
CA ILE A 180 -13.01 17.90 -12.40
C ILE A 180 -13.64 16.51 -12.17
N LEU A 181 -14.80 16.45 -11.53
CA LEU A 181 -15.52 15.18 -11.31
C LEU A 181 -15.96 14.53 -12.62
N ASP A 182 -16.48 15.31 -13.57
CA ASP A 182 -16.86 14.83 -14.90
C ASP A 182 -15.62 14.32 -15.67
N SER A 183 -14.48 15.00 -15.52
CA SER A 183 -13.20 14.59 -16.13
C SER A 183 -12.70 13.25 -15.60
N PHE A 184 -12.92 12.91 -14.33
CA PHE A 184 -12.59 11.58 -13.80
C PHE A 184 -13.39 10.46 -14.45
N GLN A 185 -14.66 10.70 -14.77
CA GLN A 185 -15.47 9.70 -15.49
C GLN A 185 -14.91 9.49 -16.90
N THR A 186 -14.60 10.60 -17.61
CA THR A 186 -13.96 10.57 -18.92
C THR A 186 -12.58 9.90 -18.88
N PHE A 187 -11.82 10.07 -17.79
CA PHE A 187 -10.53 9.40 -17.59
C PHE A 187 -10.67 7.88 -17.63
N LEU A 188 -11.61 7.34 -16.85
CA LEU A 188 -11.83 5.89 -16.75
C LEU A 188 -12.26 5.32 -18.12
N GLU A 189 -13.09 6.03 -18.86
CA GLU A 189 -13.50 5.65 -20.21
C GLU A 189 -12.33 5.68 -21.21
N LYS A 190 -11.51 6.74 -21.17
CA LYS A 190 -10.31 6.83 -22.01
C LYS A 190 -9.30 5.76 -21.66
N MET A 191 -9.14 5.44 -20.39
CA MET A 191 -8.23 4.38 -19.96
C MET A 191 -8.61 3.03 -20.55
N LYS A 192 -9.89 2.72 -20.68
CA LYS A 192 -10.36 1.52 -21.37
C LYS A 192 -9.93 1.45 -22.85
N SER A 193 -9.67 2.59 -23.50
CA SER A 193 -9.22 2.66 -24.90
C SER A 193 -7.70 2.58 -25.10
N VAL A 194 -6.92 2.54 -24.02
CA VAL A 194 -5.45 2.50 -24.12
C VAL A 194 -4.96 1.08 -24.44
N GLU A 195 -4.07 0.95 -25.43
CA GLU A 195 -3.64 -0.35 -25.98
C GLU A 195 -2.59 -1.12 -25.15
N TYR A 196 -2.10 -0.58 -24.03
CA TYR A 196 -1.06 -1.21 -23.21
C TYR A 196 -1.55 -1.61 -21.81
N MET A 197 -0.88 -2.63 -21.25
CA MET A 197 -1.00 -3.02 -19.84
C MET A 197 0.32 -2.79 -19.09
N CYS A 198 0.20 -2.33 -17.85
CA CYS A 198 1.29 -2.30 -16.88
C CYS A 198 1.54 -3.71 -16.34
N ASN A 199 2.79 -4.16 -16.34
CA ASN A 199 3.17 -5.54 -16.01
C ASN A 199 4.22 -5.57 -14.91
N TYR A 200 3.76 -5.68 -13.67
CA TYR A 200 4.58 -5.67 -12.47
C TYR A 200 5.10 -7.08 -12.17
N LYS A 201 5.99 -7.58 -13.04
CA LYS A 201 6.44 -8.99 -13.04
C LYS A 201 7.14 -9.41 -11.76
N GLN A 202 7.74 -8.49 -11.02
CA GLN A 202 8.54 -8.78 -9.83
C GLN A 202 7.87 -8.37 -8.52
N LEU A 203 6.75 -7.63 -8.59
CA LEU A 203 6.09 -7.09 -7.41
C LEU A 203 5.52 -8.23 -6.58
N HIS A 204 6.00 -8.36 -5.35
CA HIS A 204 5.55 -9.38 -4.41
C HIS A 204 4.86 -8.80 -3.17
N LEU A 205 5.07 -7.51 -2.88
CA LEU A 205 4.40 -6.76 -1.83
C LEU A 205 3.81 -5.46 -2.38
N LEU A 206 2.50 -5.26 -2.16
CA LEU A 206 1.80 -4.02 -2.43
C LEU A 206 1.08 -3.55 -1.17
N GLU A 207 1.42 -2.37 -0.69
CA GLU A 207 0.79 -1.75 0.47
C GLU A 207 0.24 -0.36 0.13
N ARG A 208 -1.00 -0.15 0.54
CA ARG A 208 -1.76 1.10 0.49
C ARG A 208 -2.56 1.20 1.78
N SER A 209 -1.98 1.75 2.84
CA SER A 209 -2.57 1.70 4.18
C SER A 209 -2.72 3.08 4.80
N GLY A 210 -3.70 3.26 5.67
CA GLY A 210 -3.90 4.55 6.34
C GLY A 210 -4.33 5.68 5.41
N VAL A 211 -5.05 5.35 4.34
CA VAL A 211 -5.54 6.29 3.34
C VAL A 211 -7.04 6.49 3.54
N GLU A 212 -7.42 7.62 4.15
CA GLU A 212 -8.83 7.91 4.48
C GLU A 212 -9.71 8.16 3.24
N THR A 213 -9.11 8.53 2.11
CA THR A 213 -9.81 8.99 0.91
C THR A 213 -9.67 8.02 -0.27
N LEU A 214 -9.55 6.72 -0.03
CA LEU A 214 -9.54 5.74 -1.12
C LEU A 214 -10.85 5.82 -1.92
N ASN A 215 -10.73 6.11 -3.21
CA ASN A 215 -11.86 6.16 -4.14
C ASN A 215 -12.56 4.79 -4.17
N LYS A 216 -13.90 4.74 -4.21
CA LYS A 216 -14.67 3.51 -4.39
C LYS A 216 -14.21 2.62 -5.56
N ASN A 217 -13.65 3.22 -6.62
CA ASN A 217 -13.14 2.55 -7.81
C ASN A 217 -11.63 2.25 -7.74
N PHE A 218 -10.98 2.39 -6.58
CA PHE A 218 -9.52 2.23 -6.47
C PHE A 218 -9.04 0.86 -6.93
N MET A 219 -9.81 -0.19 -6.68
CA MET A 219 -9.46 -1.55 -7.11
C MET A 219 -9.63 -1.75 -8.60
N ASP A 220 -10.60 -1.10 -9.22
CA ASP A 220 -10.75 -1.10 -10.69
C ASP A 220 -9.53 -0.41 -11.29
N ALA A 221 -9.16 0.78 -10.82
CA ALA A 221 -7.95 1.47 -11.26
C ALA A 221 -6.68 0.64 -11.03
N GLN A 222 -6.60 -0.11 -9.92
CA GLN A 222 -5.45 -0.97 -9.62
C GLN A 222 -5.37 -2.20 -10.54
N THR A 223 -6.48 -2.68 -11.10
CA THR A 223 -6.53 -3.99 -11.79
C THR A 223 -6.87 -3.93 -13.28
N GLU A 224 -7.59 -2.93 -13.75
CA GLU A 224 -8.09 -2.83 -15.13
C GLU A 224 -6.98 -2.82 -16.17
N ARG A 225 -5.82 -2.22 -15.85
CA ARG A 225 -4.66 -2.12 -16.77
C ARG A 225 -3.35 -2.55 -16.14
N ALA A 226 -3.42 -3.39 -15.12
CA ALA A 226 -2.23 -3.85 -14.44
C ALA A 226 -2.28 -5.34 -14.15
N TYR A 227 -1.16 -6.00 -14.39
CA TYR A 227 -0.97 -7.42 -14.16
C TYR A 227 0.07 -7.66 -13.07
N TYR A 228 -0.27 -8.53 -12.11
CA TYR A 228 0.51 -8.80 -10.92
C TYR A 228 0.81 -10.30 -10.77
N PRO A 229 1.64 -10.88 -11.64
CA PRO A 229 1.84 -12.33 -11.68
C PRO A 229 2.50 -12.90 -10.42
N ARG A 230 3.25 -12.07 -9.66
CA ARG A 230 4.05 -12.50 -8.51
C ARG A 230 3.61 -11.88 -7.18
N LEU A 231 2.50 -11.15 -7.14
CA LEU A 231 2.04 -10.48 -5.93
C LEU A 231 1.63 -11.52 -4.88
N ARG A 232 2.29 -11.49 -3.72
CA ARG A 232 2.06 -12.43 -2.61
C ARG A 232 1.30 -11.79 -1.47
N THR A 233 1.54 -10.52 -1.20
CA THR A 233 0.95 -9.80 -0.06
C THR A 233 0.36 -8.48 -0.54
N PHE A 234 -0.92 -8.27 -0.22
CA PHE A 234 -1.61 -7.01 -0.48
C PHE A 234 -2.16 -6.44 0.85
N ILE A 235 -1.64 -5.30 1.28
CA ILE A 235 -2.00 -4.64 2.54
C ILE A 235 -2.84 -3.39 2.24
N LEU A 236 -4.03 -3.35 2.83
CA LEU A 236 -5.07 -2.32 2.70
C LEU A 236 -5.71 -2.00 4.07
N ASN A 237 -4.95 -2.11 5.15
CA ASN A 237 -5.47 -1.88 6.49
C ASN A 237 -5.66 -0.37 6.79
N SER A 238 -6.59 -0.05 7.67
CA SER A 238 -6.84 1.32 8.16
C SER A 238 -7.25 2.32 7.06
N ASN A 239 -8.13 1.92 6.16
CA ASN A 239 -8.50 2.67 4.94
C ASN A 239 -9.99 3.06 4.88
N ASN A 240 -10.76 2.79 5.93
CA ASN A 240 -12.22 2.96 5.95
C ASN A 240 -12.96 2.26 4.78
N ILE A 241 -12.44 1.12 4.32
CA ILE A 241 -13.09 0.33 3.26
C ILE A 241 -14.41 -0.24 3.82
N VAL A 242 -15.53 0.14 3.20
CA VAL A 242 -16.87 -0.35 3.57
C VAL A 242 -17.27 -1.56 2.74
N ASN A 243 -17.10 -1.47 1.42
CA ASN A 243 -17.48 -2.53 0.49
C ASN A 243 -16.30 -3.45 0.22
N PHE A 244 -16.51 -4.75 0.36
CA PHE A 244 -15.50 -5.74 0.01
C PHE A 244 -15.25 -5.77 -1.51
N PRO A 245 -14.01 -5.57 -1.98
CA PRO A 245 -13.72 -5.52 -3.41
C PRO A 245 -14.00 -6.83 -4.16
N VAL A 246 -14.67 -6.73 -5.31
CA VAL A 246 -14.98 -7.91 -6.16
C VAL A 246 -13.73 -8.61 -6.68
N GLN A 247 -12.65 -7.85 -6.88
CA GLN A 247 -11.35 -8.37 -7.27
C GLN A 247 -10.80 -9.34 -6.23
N PHE A 248 -11.10 -9.14 -4.93
CA PHE A 248 -10.73 -10.09 -3.89
C PHE A 248 -11.68 -11.27 -3.81
N SER A 249 -12.95 -11.11 -4.19
CA SER A 249 -13.85 -12.26 -4.37
C SER A 249 -13.35 -13.19 -5.48
N ASN A 250 -12.72 -12.62 -6.52
CA ASN A 250 -12.15 -13.32 -7.68
C ASN A 250 -10.61 -13.24 -7.71
N TRP A 251 -9.95 -13.24 -6.56
CA TRP A 251 -8.52 -12.93 -6.43
C TRP A 251 -7.60 -13.74 -7.35
N ARG A 252 -7.96 -14.95 -7.76
CA ARG A 252 -7.14 -15.75 -8.68
C ARG A 252 -7.04 -15.20 -10.09
N GLU A 253 -8.09 -14.52 -10.54
CA GLU A 253 -8.12 -13.87 -11.86
C GLU A 253 -7.15 -12.69 -11.88
N TYR A 254 -7.15 -11.90 -10.80
CA TYR A 254 -6.38 -10.66 -10.70
C TYR A 254 -4.98 -10.84 -10.12
N PHE A 255 -4.82 -11.76 -9.17
CA PHE A 255 -3.63 -11.96 -8.33
C PHE A 255 -3.33 -13.46 -8.14
N PRO A 256 -2.84 -14.16 -9.19
CA PRO A 256 -2.77 -15.62 -9.22
C PRO A 256 -1.84 -16.25 -8.16
N THR A 257 -0.91 -15.48 -7.59
CA THR A 257 0.06 -15.94 -6.59
C THR A 257 -0.16 -15.37 -5.20
N LEU A 258 -1.30 -14.69 -4.97
CA LEU A 258 -1.63 -14.04 -3.71
C LEU A 258 -1.74 -15.04 -2.56
N ARG A 259 -1.15 -14.68 -1.42
CA ARG A 259 -1.07 -15.50 -0.21
C ARG A 259 -1.58 -14.77 1.02
N GLU A 260 -1.59 -13.45 1.00
CA GLU A 260 -2.02 -12.64 2.13
C GLU A 260 -2.75 -11.38 1.66
N ILE A 261 -3.90 -11.13 2.28
CA ILE A 261 -4.64 -9.88 2.16
C ILE A 261 -4.85 -9.33 3.57
N ASP A 262 -4.39 -8.11 3.81
CA ASP A 262 -4.69 -7.40 5.06
C ASP A 262 -5.72 -6.29 4.83
N LEU A 263 -6.92 -6.50 5.34
CA LEU A 263 -8.05 -5.57 5.35
C LEU A 263 -8.44 -5.21 6.80
N SER A 264 -7.53 -5.36 7.75
CA SER A 264 -7.81 -5.03 9.15
C SER A 264 -8.08 -3.53 9.37
N ASN A 265 -8.78 -3.20 10.46
CA ASN A 265 -9.12 -1.81 10.83
C ASN A 265 -9.87 -1.06 9.73
N ASN A 266 -10.84 -1.70 9.09
CA ASN A 266 -11.71 -1.09 8.09
C ASN A 266 -13.17 -1.08 8.58
N SER A 267 -14.11 -0.82 7.68
CA SER A 267 -15.54 -0.75 7.94
C SER A 267 -16.31 -1.85 7.19
N VAL A 268 -15.65 -2.96 6.85
CA VAL A 268 -16.25 -4.05 6.07
C VAL A 268 -17.32 -4.75 6.89
N GLU A 269 -18.52 -4.86 6.34
CA GLU A 269 -19.65 -5.57 6.98
C GLU A 269 -19.82 -6.98 6.43
N ASN A 270 -19.60 -7.16 5.13
CA ASN A 270 -19.83 -8.39 4.40
C ASN A 270 -18.65 -8.67 3.47
N PHE A 271 -18.30 -9.94 3.28
CA PHE A 271 -17.26 -10.38 2.36
C PHE A 271 -17.72 -11.65 1.64
N THR A 272 -17.09 -12.02 0.55
CA THR A 272 -17.30 -13.32 -0.08
C THR A 272 -16.08 -13.71 -0.89
N PHE A 273 -15.89 -15.00 -1.10
CA PHE A 273 -14.80 -15.54 -1.92
C PHE A 273 -15.37 -16.60 -2.84
N ASN A 274 -15.06 -16.47 -4.13
CA ASN A 274 -15.39 -17.46 -5.13
C ASN A 274 -14.33 -18.55 -5.13
N ILE A 275 -14.74 -19.76 -4.78
CA ILE A 275 -13.82 -20.88 -4.61
C ILE A 275 -13.60 -21.51 -5.98
N PRO A 276 -12.36 -21.50 -6.49
CA PRO A 276 -12.07 -22.08 -7.80
C PRO A 276 -12.39 -23.58 -7.80
N ILE A 277 -13.07 -24.04 -8.84
CA ILE A 277 -13.47 -25.44 -9.02
C ILE A 277 -12.27 -26.29 -9.50
N GLU A 278 -11.20 -25.65 -9.98
CA GLU A 278 -10.08 -26.32 -10.66
C GLU A 278 -9.18 -27.15 -9.73
N LYS A 279 -8.86 -28.37 -10.20
CA LYS A 279 -8.19 -29.45 -9.47
C LYS A 279 -6.65 -29.42 -9.55
N THR A 280 -5.99 -28.28 -9.43
CA THR A 280 -4.52 -28.28 -9.36
C THR A 280 -4.03 -28.53 -7.93
N MET A 281 -2.98 -29.34 -7.78
CA MET A 281 -2.73 -30.14 -6.55
C MET A 281 -1.80 -29.51 -5.50
N ASN A 282 -1.41 -28.23 -5.57
CA ASN A 282 -0.45 -27.67 -4.62
C ASN A 282 -0.77 -26.21 -4.24
N PHE A 283 -1.82 -25.99 -3.44
CA PHE A 283 -2.20 -24.64 -3.06
C PHE A 283 -1.75 -24.25 -1.66
N VAL A 284 -0.93 -23.19 -1.63
CA VAL A 284 -0.61 -22.43 -0.42
C VAL A 284 -1.90 -21.78 0.11
N PRO A 285 -2.20 -21.86 1.42
CA PRO A 285 -3.35 -21.19 1.99
C PRO A 285 -3.32 -19.68 1.73
N LEU A 286 -4.48 -19.09 1.44
CA LEU A 286 -4.67 -17.64 1.41
C LEU A 286 -5.05 -17.18 2.82
N LEU A 287 -4.22 -16.34 3.43
CA LEU A 287 -4.51 -15.68 4.69
C LEU A 287 -5.25 -14.36 4.42
N ILE A 288 -6.39 -14.18 5.08
CA ILE A 288 -7.18 -12.96 5.00
C ILE A 288 -7.31 -12.38 6.40
N ASN A 289 -6.71 -11.22 6.61
CA ASN A 289 -6.87 -10.47 7.84
C ASN A 289 -8.04 -9.47 7.70
N LEU A 290 -9.15 -9.76 8.37
CA LEU A 290 -10.35 -8.92 8.48
C LEU A 290 -10.57 -8.46 9.93
N LYS A 291 -9.52 -8.48 10.74
CA LYS A 291 -9.56 -8.08 12.15
C LYS A 291 -10.07 -6.64 12.31
N ASN A 292 -10.87 -6.37 13.34
CA ASN A 292 -11.39 -5.04 13.66
C ASN A 292 -12.14 -4.39 12.47
N ASN A 293 -13.19 -5.05 12.02
CA ASN A 293 -14.14 -4.57 11.02
C ASN A 293 -15.56 -4.51 11.62
N LYS A 294 -16.61 -4.44 10.79
CA LYS A 294 -18.03 -4.39 11.21
C LYS A 294 -18.78 -5.68 10.87
N ILE A 295 -18.05 -6.79 10.72
CA ILE A 295 -18.61 -8.08 10.32
C ILE A 295 -19.44 -8.66 11.47
N ARG A 296 -20.69 -9.00 11.18
CA ARG A 296 -21.63 -9.59 12.14
C ARG A 296 -21.88 -11.07 11.88
N SER A 297 -21.90 -11.47 10.63
CA SER A 297 -22.11 -12.85 10.20
C SER A 297 -21.15 -13.21 9.07
N VAL A 298 -21.12 -14.49 8.70
CA VAL A 298 -20.22 -14.99 7.64
C VAL A 298 -20.99 -15.56 6.46
N PRO A 299 -20.37 -15.62 5.28
CA PRO A 299 -21.00 -16.19 4.10
C PRO A 299 -21.51 -17.62 4.31
N LEU A 300 -22.65 -17.93 3.70
CA LEU A 300 -23.27 -19.25 3.77
C LEU A 300 -22.36 -20.38 3.27
N ASN A 301 -21.41 -20.06 2.38
CA ASN A 301 -20.46 -20.99 1.77
C ASN A 301 -19.12 -21.10 2.52
N ILE A 302 -19.01 -20.59 3.75
CA ILE A 302 -17.75 -20.62 4.53
C ILE A 302 -17.22 -22.04 4.75
N ASP A 303 -18.09 -23.05 4.76
CA ASP A 303 -17.73 -24.47 4.85
C ASP A 303 -16.81 -24.92 3.71
N LYS A 304 -16.96 -24.30 2.54
CA LYS A 304 -16.16 -24.61 1.35
C LYS A 304 -14.77 -23.94 1.39
N TYR A 305 -14.53 -22.97 2.27
CA TYR A 305 -13.27 -22.18 2.28
C TYR A 305 -12.05 -23.03 2.61
N LEU A 306 -12.23 -24.16 3.29
CA LEU A 306 -11.15 -25.09 3.58
C LEU A 306 -11.08 -26.25 2.59
N SER A 307 -11.64 -26.11 1.39
CA SER A 307 -11.59 -27.15 0.36
C SER A 307 -10.18 -27.24 -0.28
N LEU A 308 -10.08 -27.34 -1.61
CA LEU A 308 -8.81 -27.54 -2.32
C LEU A 308 -7.86 -26.36 -2.16
N SER A 309 -8.41 -25.15 -1.96
CA SER A 309 -7.66 -23.90 -1.88
C SER A 309 -8.00 -23.19 -0.58
N PRO A 310 -7.31 -23.53 0.53
CA PRO A 310 -7.73 -23.08 1.85
C PRO A 310 -7.66 -21.56 2.01
N ILE A 311 -8.74 -20.96 2.45
CA ILE A 311 -8.82 -19.57 2.88
C ILE A 311 -8.88 -19.56 4.41
N ILE A 312 -7.90 -18.94 5.03
CA ILE A 312 -7.77 -18.80 6.48
C ILE A 312 -8.12 -17.38 6.86
N LEU A 313 -9.15 -17.22 7.69
CA LEU A 313 -9.69 -15.92 8.08
C LEU A 313 -9.21 -15.53 9.48
N ASP A 314 -8.80 -14.28 9.65
CA ASP A 314 -8.76 -13.59 10.94
C ASP A 314 -9.90 -12.57 11.02
N LEU A 315 -10.97 -12.93 11.73
CA LEU A 315 -12.15 -12.09 11.99
C LEU A 315 -12.12 -11.45 13.41
N ARG A 316 -10.96 -11.37 14.07
CA ARG A 316 -10.94 -11.02 15.51
C ARG A 316 -11.41 -9.59 15.68
N GLU A 317 -11.94 -9.25 16.85
CA GLU A 317 -12.41 -7.88 17.12
C GLU A 317 -13.53 -7.39 16.17
N ASN A 318 -14.33 -8.32 15.63
CA ASN A 318 -15.56 -8.02 14.90
C ASN A 318 -16.80 -8.24 15.80
N PRO A 319 -17.91 -7.52 15.58
CA PRO A 319 -19.15 -7.70 16.34
C PRO A 319 -19.94 -8.96 15.92
N ILE A 320 -19.32 -10.14 16.00
CA ILE A 320 -19.90 -11.40 15.52
C ILE A 320 -21.15 -11.79 16.33
N GLU A 321 -22.25 -12.05 15.61
CA GLU A 321 -23.51 -12.54 16.15
C GLU A 321 -23.46 -14.08 16.18
N CYS A 322 -23.52 -14.65 17.38
CA CYS A 322 -23.40 -16.09 17.64
C CYS A 322 -24.75 -16.77 17.82
N ASP A 323 -25.66 -16.51 16.89
CA ASP A 323 -26.94 -17.20 16.77
C ASP A 323 -26.76 -18.61 16.18
N CYS A 324 -27.86 -19.26 15.81
CA CYS A 324 -27.82 -20.58 15.18
C CYS A 324 -27.13 -20.60 13.80
N ASN A 325 -27.05 -19.48 13.10
CA ASN A 325 -26.35 -19.37 11.83
C ASN A 325 -24.82 -19.41 12.02
N ALA A 326 -24.32 -19.02 13.19
CA ALA A 326 -22.90 -19.10 13.54
C ALA A 326 -22.35 -20.54 13.68
N LYS A 327 -23.21 -21.58 13.68
CA LYS A 327 -22.78 -23.00 13.69
C LYS A 327 -21.77 -23.30 12.58
N ARG A 328 -21.96 -22.72 11.38
CA ARG A 328 -21.05 -22.90 10.23
C ARG A 328 -19.68 -22.31 10.50
N LEU A 329 -19.63 -21.10 11.07
CA LEU A 329 -18.39 -20.46 11.50
C LEU A 329 -17.69 -21.33 12.55
N GLY A 330 -18.41 -21.79 13.58
CA GLY A 330 -17.82 -22.67 14.61
C GLY A 330 -17.21 -23.96 14.06
N ASN A 331 -17.88 -24.59 13.08
CA ASN A 331 -17.35 -25.75 12.37
C ASN A 331 -16.07 -25.40 11.58
N TYR A 332 -16.09 -24.30 10.82
CA TYR A 332 -14.95 -23.80 10.06
C TYR A 332 -13.74 -23.57 10.98
N LEU A 333 -13.92 -22.90 12.12
CA LEU A 333 -12.85 -22.58 13.07
C LEU A 333 -12.22 -23.82 13.69
N ARG A 334 -13.04 -24.78 14.11
CA ARG A 334 -12.54 -26.07 14.62
C ARG A 334 -11.75 -26.82 13.54
N ALA A 335 -12.19 -26.75 12.29
CA ALA A 335 -11.47 -27.34 11.17
C ALA A 335 -10.15 -26.64 10.87
N VAL A 336 -10.09 -25.30 10.92
CA VAL A 336 -8.84 -24.53 10.80
C VAL A 336 -7.86 -24.96 11.89
N ARG A 337 -8.29 -24.96 13.15
CA ARG A 337 -7.47 -25.33 14.30
C ARG A 337 -6.84 -26.72 14.17
N ARG A 338 -7.61 -27.68 13.64
CA ARG A 338 -7.16 -29.07 13.46
C ARG A 338 -6.23 -29.23 12.25
N ARG A 339 -6.58 -28.60 11.11
CA ARG A 339 -5.90 -28.81 9.82
C ARG A 339 -4.70 -27.90 9.61
N PHE A 340 -4.69 -26.74 10.25
CA PHE A 340 -3.64 -25.73 10.11
C PHE A 340 -3.21 -25.21 11.50
N PRO A 341 -2.45 -26.00 12.28
CA PRO A 341 -2.08 -25.66 13.66
C PRO A 341 -1.32 -24.33 13.79
N LEU A 342 -0.57 -23.92 12.75
CA LEU A 342 0.14 -22.64 12.68
C LEU A 342 -0.80 -21.43 12.79
N TYR A 343 -2.07 -21.58 12.40
CA TYR A 343 -3.09 -20.52 12.44
C TYR A 343 -4.05 -20.67 13.62
N LYS A 344 -3.73 -21.52 14.61
CA LYS A 344 -4.57 -21.75 15.80
C LYS A 344 -4.97 -20.46 16.50
N GLN A 345 -4.04 -19.51 16.63
CA GLN A 345 -4.28 -18.20 17.25
C GLN A 345 -5.35 -17.37 16.54
N LEU A 346 -5.54 -17.59 15.25
CA LEU A 346 -6.57 -16.90 14.46
C LEU A 346 -7.95 -17.47 14.76
N THR A 347 -8.09 -18.59 15.48
CA THR A 347 -9.40 -19.22 15.77
C THR A 347 -10.05 -18.76 17.08
N GLU A 348 -9.39 -17.86 17.81
CA GLU A 348 -9.78 -17.41 19.15
C GLU A 348 -10.79 -16.25 19.10
N PHE A 349 -11.95 -16.48 18.47
CA PHE A 349 -13.04 -15.51 18.31
C PHE A 349 -13.98 -15.50 19.50
N VAL A 350 -14.46 -14.32 19.88
CA VAL A 350 -15.49 -14.13 20.91
C VAL A 350 -16.77 -13.57 20.29
N CYS A 351 -17.91 -13.91 20.88
CA CYS A 351 -19.22 -13.46 20.44
C CYS A 351 -19.56 -12.07 20.99
N SER A 352 -20.15 -11.22 20.16
CA SER A 352 -20.68 -9.92 20.57
C SER A 352 -22.15 -10.01 21.02
N SER A 353 -22.90 -10.93 20.41
CA SER A 353 -24.32 -11.18 20.69
C SER A 353 -24.66 -12.66 20.43
N PRO A 354 -25.83 -13.16 20.86
CA PRO A 354 -26.75 -12.52 21.81
C PRO A 354 -26.18 -12.49 23.23
N THR A 355 -26.82 -11.74 24.14
CA THR A 355 -26.31 -11.47 25.51
C THR A 355 -25.90 -12.73 26.28
N GLN A 356 -26.57 -13.86 26.05
CA GLN A 356 -26.32 -15.13 26.76
C GLN A 356 -24.96 -15.76 26.44
N VAL A 357 -24.37 -15.43 25.28
CA VAL A 357 -23.08 -15.96 24.83
C VAL A 357 -22.07 -14.86 24.55
N LYS A 358 -22.36 -13.62 24.94
CA LYS A 358 -21.44 -12.49 24.80
C LYS A 358 -20.11 -12.80 25.51
N ASP A 359 -19.01 -12.44 24.85
CA ASP A 359 -17.62 -12.67 25.29
C ASP A 359 -17.22 -14.16 25.41
N VAL A 360 -18.11 -15.09 25.08
CA VAL A 360 -17.81 -16.52 25.00
C VAL A 360 -17.10 -16.82 23.69
N LYS A 361 -16.07 -17.67 23.73
CA LYS A 361 -15.38 -18.09 22.51
C LYS A 361 -16.28 -18.97 21.64
N LEU A 362 -16.41 -18.61 20.37
CA LEU A 362 -17.33 -19.24 19.42
C LEU A 362 -17.07 -20.76 19.29
N ILE A 363 -15.80 -21.17 19.34
CA ILE A 363 -15.40 -22.59 19.26
C ILE A 363 -15.92 -23.47 20.40
N TYR A 364 -16.37 -22.87 21.51
CA TYR A 364 -16.90 -23.58 22.68
C TYR A 364 -18.43 -23.54 22.77
N ILE A 365 -19.12 -22.84 21.87
CA ILE A 365 -20.59 -22.79 21.86
C ILE A 365 -21.14 -24.13 21.37
N ASN A 366 -22.07 -24.71 22.14
CA ASN A 366 -22.81 -25.89 21.72
C ASN A 366 -24.05 -25.49 20.89
N TYR A 367 -23.97 -25.72 19.58
CA TYR A 367 -25.04 -25.46 18.61
C TYR A 367 -26.00 -26.65 18.38
N GLU A 368 -25.95 -27.71 19.18
CA GLU A 368 -26.86 -28.86 19.05
C GLU A 368 -28.32 -28.45 19.27
N LYS A 369 -28.56 -27.48 20.16
CA LYS A 369 -29.90 -26.92 20.45
C LYS A 369 -30.51 -26.13 19.30
N CYS A 370 -29.72 -25.76 18.30
CA CYS A 370 -30.20 -25.02 17.11
C CYS A 370 -30.88 -25.92 16.07
N SER A 371 -30.89 -27.23 16.27
CA SER A 371 -31.42 -28.21 15.32
C SER A 371 -32.93 -28.49 15.51
N GLN A 372 -33.62 -27.69 16.32
CA GLN A 372 -35.03 -27.88 16.71
C GLN A 372 -35.97 -26.75 16.25
N GLY A 373 -35.52 -25.86 15.34
CA GLY A 373 -36.29 -24.73 14.83
C GLY A 373 -36.46 -24.76 13.33
#